data_AF-A0A7W9M2B4-F1
#
_entry.id   AF-A0A7W9M2B4-F1
#
_cell.length_a   1.000
_cell.length_b   1.000
_cell.length_c   1.000
_cell.angle_alpha   90.00
_cell.angle_beta   90.00
_cell.angle_gamma   90.00
#
_symmetry.space_group_name_H-M   'P 1'
#
loop_
_entity.id
_entity.type
_entity.pdbx_description
1 polymer ?
#
loop_
_entity_poly.entity_id
_entity_poly.type
_entity_poly.pdbx_seq_one_letter_code
_entity_poly.pdbx_strand_id
1 'polypeptide(L)'
;MGFRGWLDEAEGVVAVVTSLGSLAWPQRAALGLGVLLTLWGVVDFVRGEVPPGVLHVVTGLVIGVAAVRTRVARMAGSALGVVYLVVFAFGVGQPDGAMDAGTVGNVVHLLIGFASVAVAESCAWCEQHANRTARSR
;
A
#
# COMPACT_ATOMS: atom_id res chain seq x y z
N MET A 1 -8.47 35.85 -0.17
CA MET A 1 -9.06 34.58 0.31
C MET A 1 -10.06 34.90 1.40
N GLY A 2 -11.36 34.67 1.14
CA GLY A 2 -12.44 35.04 2.05
C GLY A 2 -12.85 33.87 2.94
N PHE A 3 -13.50 34.18 4.06
CA PHE A 3 -14.06 33.24 5.06
C PHE A 3 -14.83 32.05 4.44
N ARG A 4 -15.49 32.27 3.30
CA ARG A 4 -16.23 31.24 2.54
C ARG A 4 -15.32 30.15 1.95
N GLY A 5 -14.14 30.52 1.43
CA GLY A 5 -13.18 29.55 0.91
C GLY A 5 -12.52 28.71 2.01
N TRP A 6 -12.40 29.25 3.22
CA TRP A 6 -11.90 28.49 4.38
C TRP A 6 -12.92 27.43 4.85
N LEU A 7 -14.23 27.73 4.73
CA LEU A 7 -15.29 26.76 5.04
C LEU A 7 -15.34 25.64 4.00
N ASP A 8 -15.24 25.95 2.71
CA ASP A 8 -15.23 24.93 1.64
C ASP A 8 -14.03 23.96 1.79
N GLU A 9 -12.88 24.48 2.21
CA GLU A 9 -11.68 23.68 2.49
C GLU A 9 -11.85 22.80 3.74
N ALA A 10 -12.44 23.35 4.81
CA ALA A 10 -12.75 22.60 6.02
C ALA A 10 -13.78 21.49 5.77
N GLU A 11 -14.84 21.76 5.00
CA GLU A 11 -15.84 20.77 4.60
C GLU A 11 -15.22 19.65 3.76
N GLY A 12 -14.34 19.99 2.83
CA GLY A 12 -13.57 19.02 2.03
C GLY A 12 -12.70 18.11 2.90
N VAL A 13 -11.97 18.68 3.86
CA VAL A 13 -11.13 17.93 4.80
C VAL A 13 -11.98 17.01 5.68
N VAL A 14 -13.09 17.50 6.23
CA VAL A 14 -14.00 16.70 7.07
C VAL A 14 -14.62 15.56 6.26
N ALA A 15 -15.02 15.80 5.01
CA ALA A 15 -15.56 14.77 4.11
C ALA A 15 -14.52 13.67 3.80
N VAL A 16 -13.26 14.05 3.56
CA VAL A 16 -12.17 13.09 3.36
C VAL A 16 -11.92 12.28 4.63
N VAL A 17 -11.82 12.93 5.79
CA VAL A 17 -11.54 12.24 7.07
C VAL A 17 -12.67 11.28 7.46
N THR A 18 -13.92 11.69 7.31
CA THR A 18 -15.10 10.83 7.56
C THR A 18 -15.18 9.66 6.59
N SER A 19 -14.85 9.88 5.31
CA SER A 19 -14.74 8.83 4.29
C SER A 19 -13.67 7.79 4.66
N LEU A 20 -12.49 8.24 5.11
CA LEU A 20 -11.41 7.34 5.57
C LEU A 20 -11.79 6.55 6.82
N GLY A 21 -12.58 7.16 7.71
CA GLY A 21 -13.12 6.50 8.91
C GLY A 21 -14.12 5.38 8.59
N SER A 22 -14.77 5.43 7.43
CA SER A 22 -15.76 4.43 6.98
C SER A 22 -15.13 3.20 6.29
N LEU A 23 -13.85 3.29 5.91
CA LEU A 23 -13.15 2.19 5.25
C LEU A 23 -12.98 1.00 6.19
N ALA A 24 -13.13 -0.21 5.65
CA ALA A 24 -12.79 -1.41 6.39
C ALA A 24 -11.31 -1.36 6.81
N TRP A 25 -10.99 -1.93 7.97
CA TRP A 25 -9.62 -1.90 8.49
C TRP A 25 -8.55 -2.35 7.47
N PRO A 26 -8.76 -3.36 6.60
CA PRO A 26 -7.75 -3.79 5.64
C PRO A 26 -7.49 -2.73 4.56
N GLN A 27 -8.52 -1.98 4.18
CA GLN A 27 -8.39 -0.89 3.20
C GLN A 27 -7.61 0.28 3.80
N ARG A 28 -7.83 0.59 5.08
CA ARG A 28 -7.01 1.60 5.79
C ARG A 28 -5.55 1.18 5.88
N ALA A 29 -5.29 -0.10 6.16
CA ALA A 29 -3.93 -0.65 6.16
C ALA A 29 -3.28 -0.58 4.77
N ALA A 30 -4.02 -0.94 3.71
CA ALA A 30 -3.58 -0.82 2.32
C ALA A 30 -3.23 0.63 1.94
N LEU A 31 -4.07 1.59 2.35
CA LEU A 31 -3.83 3.00 2.11
C LEU A 31 -2.61 3.52 2.87
N GLY A 32 -2.48 3.15 4.15
CA GLY A 32 -1.32 3.51 4.97
C GLY A 32 -0.02 2.95 4.40
N LEU A 33 -0.03 1.69 3.97
CA LEU A 33 1.10 1.06 3.27
C LEU A 33 1.41 1.78 1.96
N GLY A 34 0.38 2.15 1.19
CA GLY A 34 0.55 2.90 -0.06
C GLY A 34 1.23 4.25 0.14
N VAL A 35 0.75 5.04 1.09
CA VAL A 35 1.35 6.34 1.44
C VAL A 35 2.79 6.16 1.91
N LEU A 36 3.04 5.20 2.80
CA LEU A 36 4.38 4.91 3.31
C LEU A 36 5.35 4.58 2.19
N LEU A 37 4.97 3.67 1.27
CA LEU A 37 5.81 3.27 0.15
C LEU A 37 6.05 4.42 -0.84
N THR A 38 5.02 5.21 -1.15
CA THR A 38 5.20 6.37 -2.04
C THR A 38 6.16 7.39 -1.44
N LEU A 39 6.03 7.71 -0.15
CA LEU A 39 6.96 8.61 0.53
C LEU A 39 8.37 8.02 0.61
N TRP A 40 8.48 6.73 0.87
CA TRP A 40 9.77 6.03 0.89
C TRP A 40 10.46 6.11 -0.48
N GLY A 41 9.74 5.83 -1.57
CA GLY A 41 10.32 5.92 -2.91
C GLY A 41 10.77 7.33 -3.30
N VAL A 42 10.10 8.38 -2.79
CA VAL A 42 10.59 9.76 -2.92
C VAL A 42 11.92 9.95 -2.20
N VAL A 43 12.08 9.39 -1.00
CA VAL A 43 13.34 9.42 -0.25
C VAL A 43 14.46 8.70 -1.01
N ASP A 44 14.16 7.56 -1.63
CA ASP A 44 15.15 6.81 -2.43
C ASP A 44 15.62 7.63 -3.64
N PHE A 45 14.71 8.33 -4.33
CA PHE A 45 15.11 9.25 -5.40
C PHE A 45 16.01 10.38 -4.90
N VAL A 46 15.73 10.94 -3.71
CA VAL A 46 16.60 11.95 -3.09
C VAL A 46 17.99 11.38 -2.78
N ARG A 47 18.09 10.08 -2.48
CA ARG A 47 19.36 9.36 -2.26
C ARG A 47 20.06 8.92 -3.55
N GLY A 48 19.43 9.09 -4.72
CA GLY A 48 19.95 8.64 -6.01
C GLY A 48 19.70 7.15 -6.30
N GLU A 49 18.91 6.47 -5.48
CA GLU A 49 18.58 5.05 -5.60
C GLU A 49 17.38 4.86 -6.55
N VAL A 50 17.63 5.02 -7.86
CA VAL A 50 16.56 5.08 -8.87
C VAL A 50 15.74 3.77 -8.96
N PRO A 51 16.33 2.57 -9.06
CA PRO A 51 15.53 1.35 -9.18
C PRO A 51 14.59 1.07 -7.99
N PRO A 52 15.03 1.09 -6.72
CA PRO A 52 14.12 0.90 -5.58
C PRO A 52 13.16 2.09 -5.43
N GLY A 53 13.57 3.31 -5.77
CA GLY A 53 12.68 4.48 -5.78
C GLY A 53 11.48 4.30 -6.72
N VAL A 54 11.70 3.83 -7.95
CA VAL A 54 10.62 3.50 -8.90
C VAL A 54 9.73 2.39 -8.34
N LEU A 55 10.33 1.32 -7.79
CA LEU A 55 9.59 0.21 -7.20
C LEU A 55 8.65 0.70 -6.10
N HIS A 56 9.16 1.45 -5.12
CA HIS A 56 8.40 1.91 -3.97
C HIS A 56 7.30 2.90 -4.37
N VAL A 57 7.57 3.85 -5.27
CA VAL A 57 6.53 4.78 -5.74
C VAL A 57 5.43 4.04 -6.48
N VAL A 58 5.77 3.20 -7.47
CA VAL A 58 4.77 2.50 -8.29
C VAL A 58 3.93 1.56 -7.43
N THR A 59 4.56 0.74 -6.60
CA THR A 59 3.83 -0.20 -5.74
C THR A 59 3.00 0.51 -4.68
N GLY A 60 3.50 1.62 -4.12
CA GLY A 60 2.76 2.47 -3.18
C GLY A 60 1.51 3.09 -3.80
N LEU A 61 1.61 3.64 -5.01
CA LEU A 61 0.48 4.16 -5.75
C LEU A 61 -0.54 3.07 -6.10
N VAL A 62 -0.06 1.90 -6.55
CA VAL A 62 -0.93 0.76 -6.89
C VAL A 62 -1.75 0.32 -5.68
N ILE A 63 -1.13 0.07 -4.54
CA ILE A 63 -1.87 -0.40 -3.34
C ILE A 63 -2.72 0.72 -2.73
N GLY A 64 -2.26 1.96 -2.77
CA GLY A 64 -3.00 3.13 -2.30
C GLY A 64 -4.28 3.37 -3.10
N VAL A 65 -4.21 3.31 -4.44
CA VAL A 65 -5.40 3.40 -5.31
C VAL A 65 -6.28 2.17 -5.14
N ALA A 66 -5.70 0.97 -5.03
CA ALA A 66 -6.47 -0.27 -4.84
C ALA A 66 -7.28 -0.27 -3.53
N ALA A 67 -6.85 0.48 -2.51
CA ALA A 67 -7.52 0.56 -1.22
C ALA A 67 -9.00 0.98 -1.31
N VAL A 68 -9.41 1.69 -2.37
CA VAL A 68 -10.80 2.15 -2.55
C VAL A 68 -11.80 1.00 -2.75
N ARG A 69 -11.34 -0.20 -3.14
CA ARG A 69 -12.19 -1.37 -3.31
C ARG A 69 -11.52 -2.61 -2.73
N THR A 70 -12.15 -3.23 -1.73
CA THR A 70 -11.65 -4.44 -1.05
C THR A 70 -11.17 -5.54 -2.00
N ARG A 71 -11.92 -5.79 -3.09
CA ARG A 71 -11.55 -6.79 -4.10
C ARG A 71 -10.29 -6.43 -4.86
N VAL A 72 -10.11 -5.15 -5.18
CA VAL A 72 -8.91 -4.66 -5.89
C VAL A 72 -7.73 -4.66 -4.94
N ALA A 73 -7.91 -4.19 -3.69
CA ALA A 73 -6.89 -4.27 -2.64
C ALA A 73 -6.41 -5.70 -2.39
N ARG A 74 -7.32 -6.69 -2.43
CA ARG A 74 -6.95 -8.12 -2.34
C ARG A 74 -6.04 -8.55 -3.48
N MET A 75 -6.43 -8.28 -4.73
CA MET A 75 -5.64 -8.68 -5.90
C MET A 75 -4.30 -7.96 -5.93
N ALA A 76 -4.28 -6.66 -5.62
CA ALA A 76 -3.07 -5.86 -5.53
C ALA A 76 -2.14 -6.37 -4.42
N GLY A 77 -2.64 -6.62 -3.22
CA GLY A 77 -1.85 -7.14 -2.10
C GLY A 77 -1.23 -8.51 -2.42
N SER A 78 -1.98 -9.41 -3.05
CA SER A 78 -1.46 -10.70 -3.52
C SER A 78 -0.36 -10.54 -4.57
N ALA A 79 -0.57 -9.69 -5.58
CA ALA A 79 0.43 -9.43 -6.62
C ALA A 79 1.69 -8.78 -6.04
N LEU A 80 1.54 -7.79 -5.16
CA LEU A 80 2.66 -7.11 -4.50
C LEU A 80 3.42 -8.05 -3.56
N GLY A 81 2.75 -8.98 -2.88
CA GLY A 81 3.42 -10.03 -2.12
C GLY A 81 4.41 -10.81 -2.98
N VAL A 82 4.01 -11.19 -4.20
CA VAL A 82 4.88 -11.88 -5.17
C VAL A 82 5.98 -10.96 -5.67
N VAL A 83 5.67 -9.72 -6.04
CA VAL A 83 6.66 -8.74 -6.51
C VAL A 83 7.76 -8.56 -5.47
N TYR A 84 7.42 -8.29 -4.21
CA TYR A 84 8.40 -8.06 -3.16
C TYR A 84 9.17 -9.32 -2.75
N LEU A 85 8.59 -10.51 -2.91
CA LEU A 85 9.33 -11.77 -2.77
C LEU A 85 10.40 -11.91 -3.88
N VAL A 86 10.04 -11.58 -5.12
CA VAL A 86 10.98 -11.59 -6.25
C VAL A 86 12.08 -10.55 -6.07
N VAL A 87 11.71 -9.33 -5.67
CA VAL A 87 12.65 -8.24 -5.34
C VAL A 87 13.64 -8.70 -4.28
N PHE A 88 13.15 -9.29 -3.18
CA PHE A 88 13.99 -9.84 -2.12
C PHE A 88 14.94 -10.92 -2.66
N ALA A 89 14.44 -11.87 -3.45
CA ALA A 89 15.26 -12.94 -4.02
C ALA A 89 16.38 -12.42 -4.92
N PHE A 90 16.11 -11.39 -5.74
CA PHE A 90 17.13 -10.72 -6.53
C PHE A 90 18.12 -9.94 -5.66
N GLY A 91 17.64 -9.19 -4.67
CA GLY A 91 18.48 -8.40 -3.77
C GLY A 91 19.47 -9.24 -2.97
N VAL A 92 19.08 -10.45 -2.54
CA VAL A 92 20.01 -11.37 -1.83
C VAL A 92 20.85 -12.22 -2.79
N GLY A 93 20.36 -12.46 -4.02
CA GLY A 93 20.99 -13.36 -4.99
C GLY A 93 22.02 -12.70 -5.91
N GLN A 94 22.01 -11.38 -6.04
CA GLN A 94 22.89 -10.61 -6.90
C GLN A 94 23.47 -9.41 -6.15
N PRO A 95 24.60 -9.59 -5.42
CA PRO A 95 25.29 -8.49 -4.76
C PRO A 95 25.64 -7.37 -5.76
N ASP A 96 25.42 -6.12 -5.37
CA ASP A 96 25.57 -4.92 -6.22
C ASP A 96 24.63 -4.87 -7.45
N GLY A 97 23.64 -5.76 -7.51
CA GLY A 97 22.60 -5.76 -8.53
C GLY A 97 21.62 -4.59 -8.36
N ALA A 98 20.83 -4.31 -9.40
CA ALA A 98 19.89 -3.19 -9.40
C ALA A 98 18.84 -3.22 -8.26
N MET A 99 18.60 -4.40 -7.67
CA MET A 99 17.64 -4.58 -6.57
C MET A 99 18.32 -4.90 -5.23
N ASP A 100 19.65 -4.86 -5.16
CA ASP A 100 20.37 -5.02 -3.90
C ASP A 100 20.33 -3.72 -3.09
N ALA A 101 19.47 -3.70 -2.08
CA ALA A 101 19.35 -2.58 -1.14
C ALA A 101 20.17 -2.81 0.15
N GLY A 102 21.16 -3.72 0.09
CA GLY A 102 21.89 -4.21 1.26
C GLY A 102 21.02 -5.04 2.20
N THR A 103 21.62 -5.55 3.28
CA THR A 103 20.94 -6.48 4.20
C THR A 103 19.65 -5.89 4.79
N VAL A 104 19.70 -4.63 5.25
CA VAL A 104 18.56 -3.98 5.88
C VAL A 104 17.45 -3.72 4.86
N GLY A 105 17.79 -3.17 3.68
CA GLY A 105 16.80 -2.90 2.62
C GLY A 105 16.14 -4.18 2.11
N ASN A 106 16.90 -5.25 1.94
CA ASN A 106 16.35 -6.55 1.52
C ASN A 106 15.40 -7.14 2.57
N VAL A 107 15.74 -7.06 3.87
CA VAL A 107 14.80 -7.45 4.94
C VAL A 107 13.52 -6.60 4.89
N VAL A 108 13.64 -5.30 4.65
CA VAL A 108 12.48 -4.41 4.49
C VAL A 108 11.63 -4.82 3.28
N HIS A 109 12.22 -5.13 2.12
CA HIS A 109 11.49 -5.64 0.96
C HIS A 109 10.68 -6.90 1.30
N LEU A 110 11.26 -7.84 2.04
CA LEU A 110 10.55 -9.04 2.49
C LEU A 110 9.37 -8.70 3.42
N LEU A 111 9.57 -7.80 4.38
CA LEU A 111 8.51 -7.35 5.30
C LEU A 111 7.36 -6.65 4.57
N ILE A 112 7.66 -5.84 3.55
CA ILE A 112 6.64 -5.22 2.69
C ILE A 112 5.85 -6.29 1.93
N GLY A 113 6.51 -7.35 1.45
CA GLY A 113 5.86 -8.50 0.85
C GLY A 113 4.86 -9.16 1.81
N PHE A 114 5.27 -9.45 3.05
CA PHE A 114 4.39 -10.00 4.07
C PHE A 114 3.22 -9.06 4.42
N ALA A 115 3.47 -7.76 4.56
CA ALA A 115 2.42 -6.77 4.81
C ALA A 115 1.38 -6.76 3.67
N SER A 116 1.83 -6.89 2.42
CA SER A 116 0.96 -6.96 1.25
C SER A 116 0.07 -8.22 1.25
N VAL A 117 0.64 -9.38 1.64
CA VAL A 117 -0.12 -10.63 1.79
C VAL A 117 -1.12 -10.53 2.94
N ALA A 118 -0.72 -9.99 4.10
CA ALA A 118 -1.62 -9.79 5.23
C ALA A 118 -2.80 -8.89 4.89
N VAL A 119 -2.59 -7.82 4.13
CA VAL A 119 -3.68 -6.99 3.58
C VAL A 119 -4.60 -7.82 2.69
N ALA A 120 -4.05 -8.63 1.78
CA ALA A 120 -4.85 -9.45 0.86
C ALA A 120 -5.72 -10.49 1.57
N GLU A 121 -5.15 -11.22 2.53
CA GLU A 121 -5.88 -12.21 3.35
C GLU A 121 -6.98 -11.54 4.16
N SER A 122 -6.70 -10.37 4.72
CA SER A 122 -7.65 -9.60 5.51
C SER A 122 -8.82 -9.08 4.66
N CYS A 123 -8.53 -8.61 3.44
CA CYS A 123 -9.56 -8.27 2.46
C CYS A 123 -10.42 -9.49 2.10
N ALA A 124 -9.81 -10.66 1.89
CA ALA A 124 -10.52 -11.90 1.59
C ALA A 124 -11.44 -12.32 2.74
N TRP A 125 -10.98 -12.19 3.98
CA TRP A 125 -11.78 -12.47 5.17
C TRP A 125 -13.01 -11.57 5.27
N CYS A 126 -12.83 -10.25 5.07
CA CYS A 126 -13.94 -9.29 5.08
C CYS A 126 -14.98 -9.59 3.97
N GLU A 127 -14.55 -9.94 2.76
CA GLU A 127 -15.44 -10.36 1.67
C GLU A 127 -16.24 -11.62 2.04
N GLN A 128 -15.57 -12.63 2.58
CA GLN A 128 -16.22 -13.87 3.00
C GLN A 128 -17.22 -13.63 4.13
N HIS A 129 -16.87 -12.80 5.12
CA HIS A 129 -17.74 -12.48 6.25
C HIS A 129 -19.02 -11.76 5.77
N ALA A 130 -18.89 -10.74 4.93
CA ALA A 130 -20.03 -10.02 4.37
C ALA A 130 -20.98 -10.94 3.58
N ASN A 131 -20.42 -11.86 2.77
CA ASN A 131 -21.21 -12.83 2.01
C ASN A 131 -21.95 -13.84 2.91
N ARG A 132 -21.36 -14.26 4.03
CA ARG A 132 -22.01 -15.15 5.00
C ARG A 132 -23.20 -14.45 5.67
N THR A 133 -23.02 -13.20 6.11
CA THR A 133 -24.09 -12.41 6.73
C THR A 133 -25.26 -12.16 5.78
N ALA A 134 -24.97 -11.92 4.50
CA ALA A 134 -26.01 -11.72 3.47
C ALA A 134 -26.82 -12.99 3.19
N ARG A 135 -26.22 -14.18 3.29
CA ARG A 135 -26.92 -15.46 3.09
C ARG A 135 -27.76 -15.90 4.29
N SER A 136 -27.47 -15.39 5.48
CA SER A 136 -28.20 -15.71 6.72
C SER A 136 -29.41 -14.80 6.97
N ARG A 137 -29.59 -13.75 6.16
CA ARG A 137 -30.75 -12.85 6.19
C ARG A 137 -31.72 -13.25 5.09
#